data_AF-A0A929V0S9-F1
#
_entry.id   AF-A0A929V0S9-F1
#
_cell.length_a   1.000
_cell.length_b   1.000
_cell.length_c   1.000
_cell.angle_alpha   90.00
_cell.angle_beta   90.00
_cell.angle_gamma   90.00
#
_symmetry.space_group_name_H-M   'P 1'
#
loop_
_entity.id
_entity.type
_entity.pdbx_description
1 polymer ?
#
loop_
_entity_poly.entity_id
_entity_poly.type
_entity_poly.pdbx_seq_one_letter_code
_entity_poly.pdbx_strand_id
1 'polypeptide(L)'
;MKKLSEAYPEVDGFMIGRGVFFNPYCFTNRKPVGLGGEVEIPEIMELFRFHLDVFDARCRELEARDSRYPFEPLKRMFKVYVNSFDGASDLRVKLMDCKSTAEIRAVLDEFCAKL
;
A
#
# COMPACT_ATOMS: atom_id res chain seq x y z
N MET A 1 -0.12 6.42 -18.89
CA MET A 1 0.39 7.77 -19.23
C MET A 1 0.68 7.96 -20.71
N LYS A 2 1.41 7.05 -21.39
CA LYS A 2 1.77 7.20 -22.81
C LYS A 2 0.59 7.59 -23.73
N LYS A 3 -0.51 6.82 -23.71
CA LYS A 3 -1.72 7.12 -24.50
C LYS A 3 -2.34 8.50 -24.22
N LEU A 4 -2.24 8.99 -22.97
CA LEU A 4 -2.75 10.31 -22.60
C LEU A 4 -1.84 11.41 -23.10
N SER A 5 -0.52 11.23 -22.99
CA SER A 5 0.46 12.18 -23.53
C SER A 5 0.37 12.28 -25.06
N GLU A 6 0.07 11.18 -25.76
CA GLU A 6 -0.19 11.19 -27.21
C GLU A 6 -1.50 11.91 -27.57
N ALA A 7 -2.55 11.76 -26.75
CA ALA A 7 -3.85 12.40 -26.98
C ALA A 7 -3.88 13.89 -26.61
N TYR A 8 -3.03 14.31 -25.67
CA TYR A 8 -2.96 15.67 -25.13
C TYR A 8 -1.49 16.16 -25.09
N PRO A 9 -0.88 16.41 -26.27
CA PRO A 9 0.55 16.77 -26.37
C PRO A 9 0.88 18.14 -25.75
N GLU A 10 -0.12 18.98 -25.50
CA GLU A 10 0.01 20.29 -24.84
C GLU A 10 0.08 20.19 -23.30
N VAL A 11 -0.17 19.02 -22.74
CA VAL A 11 -0.19 18.78 -21.29
C VAL A 11 1.17 18.27 -20.82
N ASP A 12 1.84 19.03 -19.95
CA ASP A 12 3.16 18.69 -19.40
C ASP A 12 3.13 17.58 -18.34
N GLY A 13 1.96 17.31 -17.75
CA GLY A 13 1.86 16.35 -16.66
C GLY A 13 0.44 15.91 -16.33
N PHE A 14 0.34 14.72 -15.75
CA PHE A 14 -0.93 14.11 -15.36
C PHE A 14 -0.91 13.77 -13.86
N MET A 15 -1.99 14.10 -13.16
CA MET A 15 -2.18 13.72 -11.76
C MET A 15 -2.93 12.38 -11.68
N ILE A 16 -2.41 11.43 -10.91
CA ILE A 16 -3.14 10.22 -10.51
C ILE A 16 -3.67 10.43 -9.09
N GLY A 17 -4.98 10.61 -8.95
CA GLY A 17 -5.64 10.65 -7.64
C GLY A 17 -5.99 9.25 -7.14
N ARG A 18 -7.26 8.85 -7.31
CA ARG A 18 -7.78 7.56 -6.81
C ARG A 18 -7.11 6.31 -7.40
N GLY A 19 -6.40 6.44 -8.53
CA GLY A 19 -5.72 5.33 -9.19
C GLY A 19 -4.68 4.63 -8.31
N VAL A 20 -4.09 5.32 -7.34
CA VAL A 20 -3.14 4.71 -6.39
C VAL A 20 -3.79 3.65 -5.49
N PHE A 21 -5.09 3.78 -5.19
CA PHE A 21 -5.83 2.79 -4.40
C PHE A 21 -6.22 1.55 -5.21
N PHE A 22 -6.03 1.58 -6.53
CA PHE A 22 -6.25 0.45 -7.42
C PHE A 22 -4.93 -0.25 -7.74
N ASN A 23 -3.89 0.52 -8.10
CA ASN A 23 -2.55 -0.01 -8.37
C ASN A 23 -1.50 0.85 -7.62
N PRO A 24 -0.82 0.31 -6.58
CA PRO A 24 0.25 1.05 -5.90
C PRO A 24 1.44 1.38 -6.82
N TYR A 25 1.57 0.67 -7.95
CA TYR A 25 2.61 0.87 -8.96
C TYR A 25 2.16 1.77 -10.12
N CYS A 26 1.05 2.52 -9.98
CA CYS A 26 0.45 3.31 -11.07
C CYS A 26 1.33 4.39 -11.70
N PHE A 27 2.44 4.77 -11.05
CA PHE A 27 3.47 5.66 -11.61
C PHE A 27 4.57 4.92 -12.40
N THR A 28 4.44 3.60 -12.53
CA THR A 28 5.32 2.72 -13.32
C THR A 28 4.49 2.00 -14.38
N ASN A 29 5.13 1.14 -15.18
CA ASN A 29 4.42 0.26 -16.11
C ASN A 29 4.01 -1.09 -15.49
N ARG A 30 4.25 -1.27 -14.19
CA ARG A 30 4.03 -2.53 -13.47
C ARG A 30 2.64 -2.60 -12.85
N LYS A 31 2.12 -3.81 -12.68
CA LYS A 31 0.86 -4.05 -11.98
C LYS A 31 0.87 -5.37 -11.20
N PRO A 32 0.12 -5.46 -10.09
CA PRO A 32 -0.18 -6.72 -9.43
C PRO A 32 -0.66 -7.83 -10.38
N VAL A 33 -0.27 -9.07 -10.13
CA VAL A 33 -0.79 -10.26 -10.84
C VAL A 33 -2.32 -10.33 -10.82
N GLY A 34 -2.93 -9.92 -9.71
CA GLY A 34 -4.37 -9.76 -9.55
C GLY A 34 -5.06 -8.81 -10.52
N LEU A 35 -4.29 -7.95 -11.17
CA LEU A 35 -4.73 -7.01 -12.20
C LEU A 35 -4.22 -7.44 -13.61
N GLY A 36 -3.80 -8.70 -13.74
CA GLY A 36 -3.21 -9.29 -14.93
C GLY A 36 -1.78 -8.83 -15.20
N GLY A 37 -1.03 -8.50 -14.15
CA GLY A 37 0.34 -7.99 -14.20
C GLY A 37 1.40 -9.02 -13.81
N GLU A 38 2.53 -8.51 -13.35
CA GLU A 38 3.73 -9.28 -13.01
C GLU A 38 4.19 -9.12 -11.55
N VAL A 39 3.60 -8.19 -10.79
CA VAL A 39 3.98 -7.98 -9.40
C VAL A 39 3.29 -9.00 -8.52
N GLU A 40 4.07 -9.90 -7.93
CA GLU A 40 3.60 -10.97 -7.07
C GLU A 40 3.21 -10.46 -5.67
N ILE A 41 2.37 -11.22 -4.98
CA ILE A 41 1.87 -10.88 -3.64
C ILE A 41 3.01 -10.59 -2.64
N PRO A 42 4.10 -11.39 -2.56
CA PRO A 42 5.21 -11.10 -1.64
C PRO A 42 5.83 -9.73 -1.87
N GLU A 43 6.00 -9.29 -3.13
CA GLU A 43 6.56 -7.96 -3.42
C GLU A 43 5.61 -6.83 -2.99
N ILE A 44 4.29 -7.03 -3.15
CA ILE A 44 3.29 -6.08 -2.64
C ILE A 44 3.33 -6.01 -1.11
N MET A 45 3.54 -7.15 -0.43
CA MET A 45 3.68 -7.18 1.03
C MET A 45 4.94 -6.45 1.49
N GLU A 46 6.06 -6.57 0.77
CA GLU A 46 7.27 -5.78 1.05
C GLU A 46 7.02 -4.27 0.88
N LEU A 47 6.27 -3.86 -0.15
CA LEU A 47 5.87 -2.46 -0.30
C LEU A 47 4.98 -1.99 0.86
N PHE A 48 4.11 -2.86 1.37
CA PHE A 48 3.30 -2.54 2.55
C PHE A 48 4.18 -2.39 3.80
N ARG A 49 5.16 -3.28 4.01
CA ARG A 49 6.13 -3.17 5.11
C ARG A 49 6.91 -1.88 5.07
N PHE A 50 7.37 -1.49 3.87
CA PHE A 50 8.05 -0.22 3.68
C PHE A 50 7.19 0.98 4.14
N HIS A 51 5.88 0.98 3.84
CA HIS A 51 4.98 2.02 4.36
C HIS A 51 4.91 1.99 5.90
N LEU A 52 4.88 0.82 6.53
CA LEU A 52 4.89 0.71 7.99
C LEU A 52 6.21 1.26 8.58
N ASP A 53 7.35 1.04 7.93
CA ASP A 53 8.64 1.58 8.37
C ASP A 53 8.66 3.11 8.30
N VAL A 54 8.12 3.68 7.22
CA VAL A 54 7.95 5.13 7.06
C VAL A 54 6.98 5.69 8.11
N PHE A 55 5.89 4.99 8.41
CA PHE A 55 4.95 5.36 9.47
C PHE A 55 5.65 5.40 10.83
N ASP A 56 6.40 4.36 11.18
CA ASP A 56 7.12 4.26 12.45
C ASP A 56 8.21 5.36 12.56
N ALA A 57 8.90 5.68 11.46
CA ALA A 57 9.84 6.80 11.41
C ALA A 57 9.14 8.15 11.66
N ARG A 58 7.96 8.35 11.08
CA ARG A 58 7.16 9.58 11.28
C ARG A 58 6.64 9.70 12.71
N CYS A 59 6.24 8.60 13.34
CA CYS A 59 5.90 8.56 14.76
C CYS A 59 7.06 9.07 15.62
N ARG A 60 8.26 8.50 15.44
CA ARG A 60 9.47 8.91 16.18
C ARG A 60 9.81 10.39 16.00
N GLU A 61 9.71 10.89 14.77
CA GLU A 61 9.98 12.30 14.46
C GLU A 61 9.00 13.25 15.17
N LEU A 62 7.72 12.89 15.21
CA LEU A 62 6.69 13.70 15.86
C LEU A 62 6.77 13.61 17.39
N GLU A 63 7.07 12.43 17.93
CA GLU A 63 7.28 12.23 19.37
C GLU A 63 8.44 13.09 19.89
N ALA A 64 9.52 13.22 19.12
CA ALA A 64 10.64 14.12 19.45
C ALA A 64 10.24 15.61 19.50
N ARG A 65 9.05 15.96 19.00
CA ARG A 65 8.49 17.32 18.96
C ARG A 65 7.24 17.43 19.85
N ASP A 66 7.10 16.53 20.82
CA ASP A 66 5.95 16.43 21.73
C ASP A 66 4.59 16.35 20.99
N SER A 67 4.59 15.61 19.88
CA SER A 67 3.43 15.40 19.01
C SER A 67 3.22 13.92 18.74
N ARG A 68 2.03 13.55 18.28
CA ARG A 68 1.65 12.16 18.00
C ARG A 68 1.11 12.00 16.60
N TYR A 69 1.61 11.00 15.88
CA TYR A 69 1.01 10.58 14.62
C TYR A 69 -0.13 9.57 14.88
N PRO A 70 -1.37 9.83 14.42
CA PRO A 70 -2.50 8.96 14.71
C PRO A 70 -2.43 7.66 13.90
N PHE A 71 -2.64 6.53 14.59
CA PHE A 71 -2.63 5.18 13.99
C PHE A 71 -3.88 4.88 13.15
N GLU A 72 -5.09 5.21 13.62
CA GLU A 72 -6.33 4.83 12.93
C GLU A 72 -6.42 5.26 11.45
N PRO A 73 -5.91 6.45 11.05
CA PRO A 73 -5.77 6.81 9.64
C PRO A 73 -4.99 5.84 8.76
N LEU A 74 -3.99 5.14 9.30
CA LEU A 74 -3.17 4.16 8.57
C LEU A 74 -4.01 3.03 8.01
N LYS A 75 -5.06 2.59 8.73
CA LYS A 75 -5.90 1.46 8.33
C LYS A 75 -6.61 1.66 7.00
N ARG A 76 -6.91 2.92 6.66
CA ARG A 76 -7.50 3.28 5.35
C ARG A 76 -6.58 2.96 4.18
N MET A 77 -5.27 2.88 4.41
CA MET A 77 -4.27 2.61 3.38
C MET A 77 -4.13 1.12 3.08
N PHE A 78 -4.62 0.21 3.93
CA PHE A 78 -4.44 -1.24 3.73
C PHE A 78 -5.01 -1.73 2.40
N LYS A 79 -6.13 -1.14 1.95
CA LYS A 79 -6.75 -1.47 0.66
C LYS A 79 -5.81 -1.22 -0.52
N VAL A 80 -4.84 -0.32 -0.41
CA VAL A 80 -3.85 -0.05 -1.46
C VAL A 80 -3.01 -1.30 -1.76
N TYR A 81 -2.66 -2.07 -0.73
CA TYR A 81 -1.78 -3.24 -0.83
C TYR A 81 -2.57 -4.55 -0.86
N VAL A 82 -3.60 -4.65 -0.03
CA VAL A 82 -4.38 -5.87 0.16
C VAL A 82 -5.66 -5.79 -0.67
N ASN A 83 -5.51 -6.00 -1.98
CA ASN A 83 -6.63 -6.05 -2.92
C ASN A 83 -6.34 -6.94 -4.12
N SER A 84 -7.41 -7.37 -4.80
CA SER A 84 -7.35 -8.03 -6.11
C SER A 84 -6.58 -9.37 -6.15
N PHE A 85 -6.40 -10.06 -5.02
CA PHE A 85 -5.85 -11.42 -4.97
C PHE A 85 -6.61 -12.31 -3.98
N ASP A 86 -6.45 -13.63 -4.11
CA ASP A 86 -7.13 -14.62 -3.28
C ASP A 86 -6.72 -14.51 -1.81
N GLY A 87 -7.71 -14.47 -0.91
CA GLY A 87 -7.49 -14.26 0.53
C GLY A 87 -7.29 -12.79 0.96
N ALA A 88 -7.30 -11.82 0.03
CA ALA A 88 -7.15 -10.40 0.36
C ALA A 88 -8.24 -9.87 1.32
N SER A 89 -9.49 -10.33 1.18
CA SER A 89 -10.58 -9.89 2.07
C SER A 89 -10.35 -10.36 3.50
N ASP A 90 -10.02 -11.64 3.71
CA ASP A 90 -9.78 -12.20 5.04
C ASP A 90 -8.54 -11.58 5.69
N LEU A 91 -7.48 -11.34 4.91
CA LEU A 91 -6.30 -10.63 5.38
C LEU A 91 -6.66 -9.21 5.84
N ARG A 92 -7.45 -8.46 5.08
CA ARG A 92 -7.90 -7.11 5.49
C ARG A 92 -8.68 -7.14 6.80
N VAL A 93 -9.58 -8.10 6.98
CA VAL A 93 -10.36 -8.23 8.23
C VAL A 93 -9.41 -8.36 9.42
N LYS A 94 -8.44 -9.28 9.35
CA LYS A 94 -7.42 -9.47 10.41
C LYS A 94 -6.62 -8.20 10.67
N LEU A 95 -6.20 -7.50 9.62
CA LEU A 95 -5.42 -6.28 9.72
C LEU A 95 -6.20 -5.12 10.39
N MET A 96 -7.51 -5.05 10.20
CA MET A 96 -8.34 -4.00 10.80
C MET A 96 -8.40 -4.09 12.34
N ASP A 97 -8.23 -5.28 12.88
CA ASP A 97 -8.25 -5.53 14.33
C ASP A 97 -6.94 -5.11 15.02
N CYS A 98 -5.82 -5.07 14.28
CA CYS A 98 -4.53 -4.66 14.81
C CYS A 98 -4.56 -3.25 15.43
N LYS A 99 -3.75 -3.08 16.48
CA LYS A 99 -3.59 -1.83 17.24
C LYS A 99 -2.19 -1.22 17.14
N SER A 100 -1.27 -1.92 16.49
CA SER A 100 0.11 -1.49 16.31
C SER A 100 0.68 -1.95 14.96
N THR A 101 1.74 -1.29 14.50
CA THR A 101 2.46 -1.70 13.29
C THR A 101 3.23 -3.01 13.50
N ALA A 102 3.53 -3.39 14.75
CA ALA A 102 4.12 -4.68 15.12
C ALA A 102 3.11 -5.83 14.90
N GLU A 103 1.87 -5.67 15.37
CA GLU A 103 0.79 -6.65 15.13
C GLU A 103 0.50 -6.81 13.63
N ILE A 104 0.49 -5.70 12.87
CA ILE A 104 0.34 -5.75 11.42
C ILE A 104 1.44 -6.62 10.80
N ARG A 105 2.70 -6.40 11.17
CA ARG A 105 3.83 -7.17 10.62
C ARG A 105 3.71 -8.65 10.95
N ALA A 106 3.29 -9.02 12.16
CA ALA A 106 3.05 -10.40 12.54
C ALA A 106 1.96 -11.06 11.67
N VAL A 107 0.83 -10.36 11.44
CA VAL A 107 -0.23 -10.84 10.55
C VAL A 107 0.26 -11.04 9.12
N LEU A 108 1.11 -10.12 8.62
CA LEU A 108 1.71 -10.25 7.30
C LEU A 108 2.70 -11.43 7.23
N ASP A 109 3.49 -11.66 8.27
CA ASP A 109 4.43 -12.80 8.35
C ASP A 109 3.68 -14.13 8.30
N GLU A 110 2.61 -14.26 9.09
CA GLU A 110 1.74 -15.45 9.09
C GLU A 110 1.06 -15.69 7.75
N PHE A 111 0.68 -14.62 7.03
CA PHE A 111 0.08 -14.71 5.72
C PHE A 111 1.11 -15.15 4.67
N CYS A 112 2.28 -14.50 4.64
CA CYS A 112 3.34 -14.82 3.69
C CYS A 112 3.91 -16.22 3.88
N ALA A 113 3.94 -16.75 5.11
CA ALA A 113 4.36 -18.12 5.38
C ALA A 113 3.41 -19.19 4.81
N LYS A 114 2.21 -18.80 4.36
CA LYS A 114 1.17 -19.69 3.81
C LYS A 114 0.93 -19.50 2.31
N LEU A 115 1.63 -18.54 1.69
CA LEU A 115 1.63 -18.34 0.23
C LEU A 115 2.41 -19.46 -0.45
#